data_AF-V5GQ61-F1
#
_entry.id   AF-V5GQ61-F1
#
_cell.length_a   1.000
_cell.length_b   1.000
_cell.length_c   1.000
_cell.angle_alpha   90.00
_cell.angle_beta   90.00
_cell.angle_gamma   90.00
#
_symmetry.space_group_name_H-M   'P 1'
#
loop_
_entity.id
_entity.type
_entity.pdbx_description
1 polymer ?
#
loop_
_entity_poly.entity_id
_entity_poly.type
_entity_poly.pdbx_seq_one_letter_code
_entity_poly.pdbx_strand_id
1 'polypeptide(L)'
;MLARAVAQKHLDMLFVKSLLSSLGSKQAMAASLETLFSLCNGSFGLLKELAMVCCCMSHGPLQQKFKATLKGAYWGHRLTRSSICFAEAMKGDRTALESVLSSMVTCLSIDTEDIVNYCRSFSLNSEPALAGRLEFLLCTQAEEDFLQDRPLSKTLTDAAIVLEALPKASALKAVKKALAKVNSYCYEVLQFGYDYLDGCRNREEPTGNVQRELHVLQFLASYRRHGLPSEHEMDVWYDEHPLVDLPAVSRTRLPFHLLLQPSSWKFINNEIHPDTASAWMDVADILRLDKDDVLFMAVENAVVLWSCQKHGGSILDVNFLVSIKSLLDQMSSLDKFLACLGMMLKKLAKGPTAVRAAKTCADLPLSRLGQNSKEAKDRKAKFTRLYMQLRNEQILKHYGIDTSPYLGLCSKTEQLLEKLLECNAWHSLFADTSRIYNCLSQIAESYAPGSLMFHTIVERKVEKWLQCCAPESPLDQTFQTLTFETSSRNDREDSADLIALIHLIQYIPQQLEDLLNKILSVGNNPLGLQRQVLARKMPSGRSLETRQTDARQ
;
A
#
# COMPACT_ATOMS: atom_id res chain seq x y z
N MET A 1 42.81 -62.61 -34.04
CA MET A 1 41.39 -63.04 -34.09
C MET A 1 40.53 -62.27 -33.10
N LEU A 2 40.91 -62.19 -31.81
CA LEU A 2 40.20 -61.39 -30.79
C LEU A 2 39.93 -59.93 -31.21
N ALA A 3 40.93 -59.21 -31.69
CA ALA A 3 40.76 -57.83 -32.18
C ALA A 3 39.75 -57.70 -33.36
N ARG A 4 39.61 -58.74 -34.19
CA ARG A 4 38.62 -58.78 -35.29
C ARG A 4 37.20 -59.08 -34.80
N ALA A 5 37.05 -59.86 -33.73
CA ALA A 5 35.76 -60.13 -33.10
C ALA A 5 35.24 -58.90 -32.32
N VAL A 6 36.14 -58.11 -31.73
CA VAL A 6 35.79 -56.85 -31.04
C VAL A 6 35.48 -55.69 -32.00
N ALA A 7 36.01 -55.72 -33.22
CA ALA A 7 35.70 -54.73 -34.25
C ALA A 7 34.30 -54.87 -34.87
N GLN A 8 33.53 -55.90 -34.51
CA GLN A 8 32.16 -56.09 -34.95
C GLN A 8 31.19 -55.26 -34.09
N LYS A 9 30.08 -54.80 -34.69
CA LYS A 9 29.06 -53.96 -34.03
C LYS A 9 28.38 -54.67 -32.84
N HIS A 10 28.43 -56.00 -32.81
CA HIS A 10 27.98 -56.87 -31.72
C HIS A 10 29.08 -57.88 -31.39
N LEU A 11 29.38 -58.06 -30.10
CA LEU A 11 30.36 -59.04 -29.64
C LEU A 11 29.69 -60.43 -29.56
N ASP A 12 30.24 -61.45 -30.24
CA ASP A 12 29.82 -62.83 -30.02
C ASP A 12 30.38 -63.33 -28.68
N MET A 13 29.53 -63.28 -27.65
CA MET A 13 29.86 -63.62 -26.26
C MET A 13 30.28 -65.08 -26.09
N LEU A 14 29.71 -66.00 -26.88
CA LEU A 14 30.04 -67.43 -26.82
C LEU A 14 31.40 -67.69 -27.45
N PHE A 15 31.68 -67.02 -28.58
CA PHE A 15 32.98 -67.10 -29.25
C PHE A 15 34.11 -66.50 -28.41
N VAL A 16 33.90 -65.33 -27.79
CA VAL A 16 34.89 -64.71 -26.91
C VAL A 16 35.15 -65.58 -25.68
N LYS A 17 34.09 -66.14 -25.08
CA LYS A 17 34.21 -67.07 -23.95
C LYS A 17 34.95 -68.35 -24.32
N SER A 18 34.63 -68.99 -25.46
CA SER A 18 35.30 -70.20 -25.91
C SER A 18 36.77 -69.95 -26.20
N LEU A 19 37.09 -68.83 -26.84
CA LEU A 19 38.46 -68.48 -27.18
C LEU A 19 39.29 -68.15 -25.93
N LEU A 20 38.73 -67.39 -24.98
CA LEU A 20 39.39 -67.13 -23.70
C LEU A 20 39.59 -68.43 -22.88
N SER A 21 38.64 -69.38 -22.95
CA SER A 21 38.78 -70.67 -22.26
C SER A 21 39.81 -71.60 -22.90
N SER A 22 40.13 -71.40 -24.19
CA SER A 22 41.17 -72.16 -24.91
C SER A 22 42.60 -71.70 -24.59
N LEU A 23 42.76 -70.52 -23.97
CA LEU A 23 44.05 -70.00 -23.52
C LEU A 23 44.44 -70.65 -22.19
N GLY A 24 45.12 -71.80 -22.24
CA GLY A 24 45.49 -72.60 -21.06
C GLY A 24 46.44 -71.95 -20.04
N SER A 25 46.91 -70.72 -20.27
CA SER A 25 47.78 -69.97 -19.34
C SER A 25 47.07 -68.73 -18.78
N LYS A 26 47.06 -68.60 -17.44
CA LYS A 26 46.49 -67.43 -16.73
C LYS A 26 47.16 -66.10 -17.13
N GLN A 27 48.46 -66.12 -17.48
CA GLN A 27 49.18 -64.93 -17.96
C GLN A 27 48.79 -64.54 -19.39
N ALA A 28 48.63 -65.53 -20.29
CA ALA A 28 48.20 -65.27 -21.66
C ALA A 28 46.76 -64.74 -21.72
N MET A 29 45.90 -65.23 -20.83
CA MET A 29 44.55 -64.72 -20.63
C MET A 29 44.58 -63.27 -20.14
N ALA A 30 45.36 -62.94 -19.11
CA ALA A 30 45.46 -61.57 -18.59
C ALA A 30 45.97 -60.55 -19.63
N ALA A 31 47.02 -60.88 -20.39
CA ALA A 31 47.58 -59.99 -21.41
C ALA A 31 46.61 -59.78 -22.60
N SER A 32 45.89 -60.84 -23.00
CA SER A 32 44.86 -60.78 -24.03
C SER A 32 43.65 -59.95 -23.57
N LEU A 33 43.32 -59.99 -22.29
CA LEU A 33 42.25 -59.19 -21.71
C LEU A 33 42.63 -57.69 -21.70
N GLU A 34 43.83 -57.33 -21.27
CA GLU A 34 44.26 -55.92 -21.27
C GLU A 34 44.31 -55.31 -22.68
N THR A 35 44.70 -56.09 -23.70
CA THR A 35 44.64 -55.66 -25.11
C THR A 35 43.20 -55.54 -25.64
N LEU A 36 42.26 -56.35 -25.15
CA LEU A 36 40.85 -56.19 -25.53
C LEU A 36 40.21 -54.97 -24.86
N PHE A 37 40.55 -54.70 -23.61
CA PHE A 37 40.07 -53.50 -22.91
C PHE A 37 40.58 -52.20 -23.57
N SER A 38 41.84 -52.16 -24.04
CA SER A 38 42.35 -51.00 -24.76
C SER A 38 41.66 -50.77 -26.11
N LEU A 39 41.26 -51.85 -26.80
CA LEU A 39 40.49 -51.77 -28.05
C LEU A 39 39.04 -51.31 -27.84
N CYS A 40 38.45 -51.60 -26.67
CA CYS A 40 37.08 -51.20 -26.33
C CYS A 40 36.95 -49.79 -25.71
N ASN A 41 38.06 -49.06 -25.53
CA ASN A 41 38.12 -47.85 -24.70
C ASN A 41 37.25 -46.66 -25.19
N GLY A 42 36.61 -46.78 -26.37
CA GLY A 42 35.71 -45.77 -26.93
C GLY A 42 34.20 -46.14 -26.94
N SER A 43 33.81 -47.35 -26.51
CA SER A 43 32.39 -47.77 -26.50
C SER A 43 32.02 -48.45 -25.18
N PHE A 44 31.26 -47.74 -24.35
CA PHE A 44 30.78 -48.27 -23.07
C PHE A 44 29.90 -49.53 -23.23
N GLY A 45 29.22 -49.70 -24.36
CA GLY A 45 28.40 -50.88 -24.65
C GLY A 45 29.24 -52.15 -24.82
N LEU A 46 30.26 -52.08 -25.69
CA LEU A 46 31.19 -53.21 -25.92
C LEU A 46 32.03 -53.50 -24.66
N LEU A 47 32.41 -52.45 -23.93
CA LEU A 47 33.18 -52.57 -22.70
C LEU A 47 32.36 -53.23 -21.57
N LYS A 48 31.05 -52.98 -21.51
CA LYS A 48 30.11 -53.67 -20.61
C LYS A 48 30.02 -55.16 -20.95
N GLU A 49 29.77 -55.51 -22.21
CA GLU A 49 29.66 -56.90 -22.66
C GLU A 49 30.95 -57.70 -22.39
N LEU A 50 32.10 -57.13 -22.76
CA LEU A 50 33.40 -57.73 -22.50
C LEU A 50 33.66 -57.93 -21.00
N ALA A 51 33.38 -56.92 -20.17
CA ALA A 51 33.60 -57.00 -18.73
C ALA A 51 32.69 -58.06 -18.06
N MET A 52 31.46 -58.28 -18.55
CA MET A 52 30.59 -59.35 -18.04
C MET A 52 31.21 -60.74 -18.24
N VAL A 53 31.68 -61.04 -19.46
CA VAL A 53 32.30 -62.35 -19.77
C VAL A 53 33.56 -62.55 -18.92
N CYS A 54 34.37 -61.49 -18.76
CA CYS A 54 35.60 -61.54 -17.98
C CYS A 54 35.33 -61.75 -16.47
N CYS A 55 34.28 -61.15 -15.92
CA CYS A 55 33.87 -61.36 -14.54
C CYS A 55 33.45 -62.81 -14.24
N CYS A 56 32.82 -63.50 -15.20
CA CYS A 56 32.41 -64.90 -15.06
C CYS A 56 33.58 -65.88 -15.13
N MET A 57 34.68 -65.50 -15.79
CA MET A 57 35.82 -66.39 -16.05
C MET A 57 37.02 -66.17 -15.11
N SER A 58 37.03 -65.10 -14.33
CA SER A 58 38.15 -64.71 -13.47
C SER A 58 37.83 -64.88 -11.98
N HIS A 59 38.88 -65.10 -11.16
CA HIS A 59 38.79 -65.21 -9.71
C HIS A 59 39.81 -64.28 -9.02
N GLY A 60 39.52 -63.89 -7.78
CA GLY A 60 40.43 -63.08 -6.95
C GLY A 60 40.54 -61.61 -7.38
N PRO A 61 41.72 -60.98 -7.31
CA PRO A 61 41.88 -59.53 -7.53
C PRO A 61 41.56 -59.07 -8.95
N LEU A 62 41.80 -59.93 -9.95
CA LEU A 62 41.48 -59.64 -11.35
C LEU A 62 39.96 -59.56 -11.57
N GLN A 63 39.19 -60.40 -10.88
CA GLN A 63 37.73 -60.36 -10.91
C GLN A 63 37.19 -59.05 -10.32
N GLN A 64 37.84 -58.53 -9.27
CA GLN A 64 37.47 -57.24 -8.67
C GLN A 64 37.72 -56.07 -9.62
N LYS A 65 38.86 -56.06 -10.32
CA LYS A 65 39.16 -55.07 -11.38
C LYS A 65 38.08 -55.08 -12.46
N PHE A 66 37.70 -56.26 -12.97
CA PHE A 66 36.65 -56.36 -13.98
C PHE A 66 35.25 -56.01 -13.46
N LYS A 67 34.93 -56.31 -12.20
CA LYS A 67 33.67 -55.87 -11.58
C LYS A 67 33.58 -54.34 -11.49
N ALA A 68 34.68 -53.67 -11.13
CA ALA A 68 34.76 -52.21 -11.12
C ALA A 68 34.60 -51.63 -12.53
N THR A 69 35.27 -52.21 -13.53
CA THR A 69 35.16 -51.77 -14.92
C THR A 69 33.77 -52.03 -15.50
N LEU A 70 33.15 -53.18 -15.20
CA LEU A 70 31.78 -53.50 -15.61
C LEU A 70 30.77 -52.47 -15.08
N LYS A 71 30.90 -52.12 -13.79
CA LYS A 71 30.10 -51.09 -13.16
C LYS A 71 30.28 -49.72 -13.83
N GLY A 72 31.53 -49.32 -14.11
CA GLY A 72 31.81 -48.08 -14.84
C GLY A 72 31.24 -48.09 -16.26
N ALA A 73 31.33 -49.22 -16.97
CA ALA A 73 30.80 -49.39 -18.32
C ALA A 73 29.27 -49.35 -18.36
N TYR A 74 28.62 -49.96 -17.38
CA TYR A 74 27.16 -49.92 -17.21
C TYR A 74 26.67 -48.48 -17.08
N TRP A 75 27.25 -47.73 -16.15
CA TRP A 75 26.86 -46.32 -15.92
C TRP A 75 27.26 -45.42 -17.08
N GLY A 76 28.45 -45.61 -17.67
CA GLY A 76 28.86 -44.87 -18.86
C GLY A 76 27.90 -45.08 -20.03
N HIS A 77 27.48 -46.33 -20.29
CA HIS A 77 26.52 -46.62 -21.36
C HIS A 77 25.14 -46.01 -21.08
N ARG A 78 24.68 -46.08 -19.82
CA ARG A 78 23.38 -45.52 -19.41
C ARG A 78 23.36 -43.99 -19.53
N LEU A 79 24.38 -43.32 -18.99
CA LEU A 79 24.51 -41.86 -18.96
C LEU A 79 24.79 -41.25 -20.33
N THR A 80 25.38 -42.02 -21.26
CA THR A 80 25.55 -41.59 -22.66
C THR A 80 24.21 -41.27 -23.32
N ARG A 81 23.12 -41.97 -22.95
CA ARG A 81 21.78 -41.71 -23.49
C ARG A 81 21.19 -40.37 -23.04
N SER A 82 21.68 -39.85 -21.91
CA SER A 82 21.30 -38.56 -21.33
C SER A 82 22.33 -37.46 -21.61
N SER A 83 23.27 -37.70 -22.53
CA SER A 83 24.35 -36.78 -22.90
C SER A 83 25.28 -36.36 -21.75
N ILE A 84 25.39 -37.19 -20.70
CA ILE A 84 26.31 -36.93 -19.58
C ILE A 84 27.63 -37.66 -19.82
N CYS A 85 28.74 -36.92 -19.81
CA CYS A 85 30.08 -37.48 -19.99
C CYS A 85 30.52 -38.26 -18.75
N PHE A 86 30.92 -39.53 -18.93
CA PHE A 86 31.38 -40.42 -17.86
C PHE A 86 32.87 -40.83 -17.99
N ALA A 87 33.58 -40.32 -19.00
CA ALA A 87 34.92 -40.78 -19.33
C ALA A 87 35.94 -40.61 -18.18
N GLU A 88 35.88 -39.50 -17.45
CA GLU A 88 36.77 -39.23 -16.32
C GLU A 88 36.35 -39.99 -15.07
N ALA A 89 35.05 -40.08 -14.81
CA ALA A 89 34.47 -40.83 -13.70
C ALA A 89 34.73 -42.34 -13.79
N MET A 90 34.95 -42.88 -15.00
CA MET A 90 35.35 -44.28 -15.20
C MET A 90 36.68 -44.63 -14.51
N LYS A 91 37.58 -43.65 -14.33
CA LYS A 91 38.87 -43.85 -13.66
C LYS A 91 38.74 -44.02 -12.14
N GLY A 92 37.54 -43.81 -11.58
CA GLY A 92 37.26 -43.94 -10.15
C GLY A 92 37.66 -42.74 -9.31
N ASP A 93 37.97 -41.59 -9.93
CA ASP A 93 38.18 -40.34 -9.21
C ASP A 93 36.86 -39.90 -8.57
N ARG A 94 36.90 -39.69 -7.25
CA ARG A 94 35.74 -39.28 -6.46
C ARG A 94 35.18 -37.94 -6.93
N THR A 95 36.05 -36.99 -7.27
CA THR A 95 35.62 -35.65 -7.72
C THR A 95 34.87 -35.71 -9.05
N ALA A 96 35.35 -36.53 -9.99
CA ALA A 96 34.69 -36.79 -11.26
C ALA A 96 33.33 -37.49 -11.06
N LEU A 97 33.23 -38.45 -10.12
CA LEU A 97 31.97 -39.12 -9.79
C LEU A 97 30.93 -38.16 -9.19
N GLU A 98 31.35 -37.20 -8.36
CA GLU A 98 30.50 -36.15 -7.78
C GLU A 98 30.07 -35.10 -8.82
N SER A 99 30.94 -34.77 -9.79
CA SER A 99 30.61 -33.91 -10.93
C SER A 99 29.53 -34.53 -11.83
N VAL A 100 29.67 -35.82 -12.14
CA VAL A 100 28.64 -36.58 -12.87
C VAL A 100 27.32 -36.57 -12.09
N LEU A 101 27.36 -36.82 -10.77
CA LEU A 101 26.16 -36.79 -9.92
C LEU A 101 25.46 -35.43 -9.96
N SER A 102 26.22 -34.34 -9.90
CA SER A 102 25.69 -32.97 -10.02
C SER A 102 24.99 -32.74 -11.36
N SER A 103 25.52 -33.32 -12.45
CA SER A 103 24.89 -33.26 -13.77
C SER A 103 23.65 -34.16 -13.86
N MET A 104 23.63 -35.29 -13.15
CA MET A 104 22.44 -36.17 -13.09
C MET A 104 21.28 -35.48 -12.37
N VAL A 105 21.58 -34.72 -11.32
CA VAL A 105 20.60 -34.00 -10.50
C VAL A 105 19.81 -32.96 -11.32
N THR A 106 20.43 -32.32 -12.32
CA THR A 106 19.76 -31.31 -13.17
C THR A 106 19.18 -31.89 -14.46
N CYS A 107 19.45 -33.16 -14.79
CA CYS A 107 18.99 -33.76 -16.03
C CYS A 107 17.57 -34.33 -15.89
N LEU A 108 16.61 -33.85 -16.68
CA LEU A 108 15.21 -34.33 -16.64
C LEU A 108 15.02 -35.75 -17.23
N SER A 109 15.96 -36.22 -18.05
CA SER A 109 15.88 -37.56 -18.65
C SER A 109 16.28 -38.69 -17.69
N ILE A 110 16.77 -38.34 -16.50
CA ILE A 110 17.24 -39.28 -15.49
C ILE A 110 16.21 -39.36 -14.38
N ASP A 111 15.77 -40.59 -14.10
CA ASP A 111 14.81 -40.89 -13.06
C ASP A 111 15.46 -40.79 -11.67
N THR A 112 14.63 -40.49 -10.66
CA THR A 112 15.06 -40.46 -9.25
C THR A 112 15.69 -41.80 -8.81
N GLU A 113 15.16 -42.92 -9.29
CA GLU A 113 15.71 -44.25 -9.00
C GLU A 113 17.14 -44.41 -9.51
N ASP A 114 17.46 -43.80 -10.65
CA ASP A 114 18.80 -43.86 -11.25
C ASP A 114 19.82 -43.05 -10.45
N ILE A 115 19.41 -41.92 -9.89
CA ILE A 115 20.24 -41.16 -8.95
C ILE A 115 20.57 -42.01 -7.72
N VAL A 116 19.56 -42.67 -7.13
CA VAL A 116 19.75 -43.53 -5.96
C VAL A 116 20.63 -44.74 -6.29
N ASN A 117 20.39 -45.39 -7.42
CA ASN A 117 21.17 -46.55 -7.87
C ASN A 117 22.62 -46.18 -8.20
N TYR A 118 22.86 -44.97 -8.72
CA TYR A 118 24.21 -44.44 -8.95
C TYR A 118 24.94 -44.21 -7.63
N CYS A 119 24.29 -43.54 -6.67
CA CYS A 119 24.85 -43.31 -5.35
C CYS A 119 25.17 -44.63 -4.62
N ARG A 120 24.26 -45.62 -4.66
CA ARG A 120 24.51 -46.96 -4.12
C ARG A 120 25.66 -47.67 -4.82
N SER A 121 25.72 -47.54 -6.15
CA SER A 121 26.80 -48.13 -6.92
C SER A 121 28.14 -47.59 -6.43
N PHE A 122 28.34 -46.28 -6.40
CA PHE A 122 29.64 -45.64 -6.09
C PHE A 122 29.86 -45.28 -4.62
N SER A 123 29.02 -45.76 -3.71
CA SER A 123 29.07 -45.43 -2.27
C SER A 123 29.07 -43.91 -2.01
N LEU A 124 28.26 -43.18 -2.78
CA LEU A 124 28.02 -41.74 -2.60
C LEU A 124 26.77 -41.52 -1.73
N ASN A 125 26.68 -40.35 -1.10
CA ASN A 125 25.51 -40.00 -0.31
C ASN A 125 24.35 -39.58 -1.22
N SER A 126 23.24 -40.31 -1.18
CA SER A 126 22.04 -40.02 -1.97
C SER A 126 21.23 -38.84 -1.44
N GLU A 127 21.26 -38.58 -0.13
CA GLU A 127 20.45 -37.50 0.48
C GLU A 127 20.74 -36.10 -0.09
N PRO A 128 21.99 -35.61 -0.15
CA PRO A 128 22.27 -34.29 -0.71
C PRO A 128 21.96 -34.22 -2.22
N ALA A 129 22.11 -35.33 -2.95
CA ALA A 129 21.77 -35.40 -4.37
C ALA A 129 20.26 -35.31 -4.60
N LEU A 130 19.46 -36.04 -3.81
CA LEU A 130 18.00 -35.98 -3.86
C LEU A 130 17.47 -34.61 -3.39
N ALA A 131 18.05 -34.03 -2.34
CA ALA A 131 17.72 -32.67 -1.92
C ALA A 131 18.05 -31.64 -3.00
N GLY A 132 19.19 -31.78 -3.69
CA GLY A 132 19.53 -30.96 -4.85
C GLY A 132 18.58 -31.16 -6.03
N ARG A 133 18.12 -32.39 -6.27
CA ARG A 133 17.11 -32.70 -7.31
C ARG A 133 15.79 -32.02 -7.01
N LEU A 134 15.35 -32.08 -5.75
CA LEU A 134 14.14 -31.41 -5.31
C LEU A 134 14.25 -29.89 -5.49
N GLU A 135 15.37 -29.29 -5.07
CA GLU A 135 15.62 -27.85 -5.26
C GLU A 135 15.62 -27.46 -6.74
N PHE A 136 16.27 -28.24 -7.61
CA PHE A 136 16.24 -28.03 -9.06
C PHE A 136 14.81 -28.11 -9.63
N LEU A 137 14.03 -29.13 -9.23
CA LEU A 137 12.67 -29.32 -9.72
C LEU A 137 11.75 -28.17 -9.30
N LEU A 138 11.78 -27.77 -8.02
CA LEU A 138 10.85 -26.76 -7.48
C LEU A 138 11.27 -25.32 -7.81
N CYS A 139 12.56 -25.01 -7.88
CA CYS A 139 13.04 -23.65 -8.05
C CYS A 139 13.40 -23.32 -9.50
N THR A 140 13.97 -24.26 -10.26
CA THR A 140 14.45 -24.00 -11.63
C THR A 140 13.47 -24.54 -12.66
N GLN A 141 13.19 -25.85 -12.63
CA GLN A 141 12.34 -26.47 -13.64
C GLN A 141 10.90 -25.94 -13.58
N ALA A 142 10.33 -25.83 -12.37
CA ALA A 142 8.98 -25.33 -12.21
C ALA A 142 8.85 -23.86 -12.60
N GLU A 143 9.88 -23.04 -12.38
CA GLU A 143 9.89 -21.65 -12.86
C GLU A 143 9.94 -21.58 -14.38
N GLU A 144 10.82 -22.36 -15.03
CA GLU A 144 10.85 -22.44 -16.49
C GLU A 144 9.51 -22.91 -17.07
N ASP A 145 8.89 -23.93 -16.47
CA ASP A 145 7.58 -24.42 -16.87
C ASP A 145 6.51 -23.35 -16.69
N PHE A 146 6.52 -22.65 -15.56
CA PHE A 146 5.57 -21.59 -15.25
C PHE A 146 5.68 -20.40 -16.22
N LEU A 147 6.91 -19.93 -16.50
CA LEU A 147 7.15 -18.81 -17.41
C LEU A 147 6.83 -19.16 -18.87
N GLN A 148 6.91 -20.43 -19.24
CA GLN A 148 6.56 -20.94 -20.58
C GLN A 148 5.11 -21.46 -20.67
N ASP A 149 4.29 -21.26 -19.65
CA ASP A 149 2.90 -21.74 -19.57
C ASP A 149 2.77 -23.26 -19.82
N ARG A 150 3.76 -24.03 -19.36
CA ARG A 150 3.77 -25.49 -19.41
C ARG A 150 3.10 -26.05 -18.14
N PRO A 151 2.44 -27.21 -18.24
CA PRO A 151 1.77 -27.81 -17.09
C PRO A 151 2.78 -28.25 -16.02
N LEU A 152 2.65 -27.69 -14.82
CA LEU A 152 3.48 -28.03 -13.66
C LEU A 152 3.26 -29.45 -13.13
N SER A 153 2.19 -30.13 -13.55
CA SER A 153 1.78 -31.44 -13.01
C SER A 153 2.89 -32.48 -13.07
N LYS A 154 3.64 -32.53 -14.18
CA LYS A 154 4.76 -33.46 -14.34
C LYS A 154 5.88 -33.16 -13.35
N THR A 155 6.31 -31.90 -13.29
CA THR A 155 7.41 -31.46 -12.41
C THR A 155 7.08 -31.67 -10.93
N LEU A 156 5.83 -31.43 -10.53
CA LEU A 156 5.37 -31.69 -9.16
C LEU A 156 5.25 -33.20 -8.85
N THR A 157 4.86 -34.02 -9.83
CA THR A 157 4.85 -35.49 -9.68
C THR A 157 6.27 -36.02 -9.48
N ASP A 158 7.23 -35.56 -10.28
CA ASP A 158 8.64 -35.92 -10.14
C ASP A 158 9.19 -35.47 -8.78
N ALA A 159 8.81 -34.28 -8.32
CA ALA A 159 9.18 -33.78 -6.99
C ALA A 159 8.59 -34.64 -5.86
N ALA A 160 7.34 -35.11 -5.99
CA ALA A 160 6.72 -36.03 -5.03
C ALA A 160 7.49 -37.36 -4.93
N ILE A 161 7.91 -37.93 -6.06
CA ILE A 161 8.74 -39.15 -6.09
C ILE A 161 10.06 -38.93 -5.35
N VAL A 162 10.69 -37.76 -5.51
CA VAL A 162 11.92 -37.40 -4.78
C VAL A 162 11.68 -37.29 -3.28
N LEU A 163 10.54 -36.73 -2.86
CA LEU A 163 10.16 -36.63 -1.45
C LEU A 163 9.96 -38.00 -0.81
N GLU A 164 9.34 -38.95 -1.51
CA GLU A 164 9.18 -40.33 -1.04
C GLU A 164 10.52 -41.06 -0.89
N ALA A 165 11.51 -40.73 -1.73
CA ALA A 165 12.85 -41.32 -1.67
C ALA A 165 13.74 -40.73 -0.54
N LEU A 166 13.36 -39.58 0.03
CA LEU A 166 14.13 -38.90 1.07
C LEU A 166 13.67 -39.31 2.48
N PRO A 167 14.59 -39.43 3.46
CA PRO A 167 14.20 -39.49 4.86
C PRO A 167 13.40 -38.25 5.27
N LYS A 168 12.32 -38.43 6.04
CA LYS A 168 11.39 -37.34 6.43
C LYS A 168 12.08 -36.08 6.95
N ALA A 169 13.08 -36.22 7.82
CA ALA A 169 13.83 -35.09 8.38
C ALA A 169 14.61 -34.31 7.31
N SER A 170 15.28 -35.01 6.40
CA SER A 170 16.03 -34.41 5.29
C SER A 170 15.07 -33.79 4.25
N ALA A 171 13.94 -34.42 3.97
CA ALA A 171 12.89 -33.89 3.10
C ALA A 171 12.31 -32.57 3.63
N LEU A 172 11.94 -32.51 4.92
CA LEU A 172 11.45 -31.29 5.57
C LEU A 172 12.44 -30.13 5.43
N LYS A 173 13.73 -30.40 5.66
CA LYS A 173 14.79 -29.38 5.52
C LYS A 173 14.94 -28.93 4.07
N ALA A 174 14.92 -29.87 3.12
CA ALA A 174 15.05 -29.57 1.69
C ALA A 174 13.87 -28.74 1.18
N VAL A 175 12.63 -29.10 1.53
CA VAL A 175 11.41 -28.34 1.15
C VAL A 175 11.45 -26.93 1.74
N LYS A 176 11.76 -26.75 3.02
CA LYS A 176 11.88 -25.41 3.63
C LYS A 176 12.92 -24.55 2.92
N LYS A 177 14.06 -25.14 2.54
CA LYS A 177 15.12 -24.45 1.79
C LYS A 177 14.67 -24.09 0.37
N ALA A 178 13.98 -24.99 -0.32
CA ALA A 178 13.47 -24.77 -1.66
C ALA A 178 12.40 -23.67 -1.66
N LEU A 179 11.40 -23.75 -0.76
CA LEU A 179 10.33 -22.76 -0.64
C LEU A 179 10.83 -21.34 -0.43
N ALA A 180 11.97 -21.13 0.22
CA ALA A 180 12.56 -19.79 0.38
C ALA A 180 13.09 -19.18 -0.93
N LYS A 181 13.18 -19.97 -2.00
CA LYS A 181 13.72 -19.59 -3.32
C LYS A 181 12.73 -19.78 -4.46
N VAL A 182 11.56 -20.37 -4.20
CA VAL A 182 10.54 -20.55 -5.23
C VAL A 182 10.08 -19.17 -5.69
N ASN A 183 9.78 -19.05 -6.99
CA ASN A 183 9.25 -17.81 -7.53
C ASN A 183 7.95 -17.41 -6.78
N SER A 184 7.91 -16.16 -6.29
CA SER A 184 6.82 -15.59 -5.49
C SER A 184 5.43 -15.65 -6.13
N TYR A 185 5.34 -15.83 -7.45
CA TYR A 185 4.08 -15.89 -8.19
C TYR A 185 3.60 -17.32 -8.51
N CYS A 186 4.47 -18.32 -8.31
CA CYS A 186 4.19 -19.72 -8.60
C CYS A 186 3.45 -20.38 -7.44
N TYR A 187 2.21 -19.92 -7.22
CA TYR A 187 1.37 -20.33 -6.08
C TYR A 187 1.16 -21.84 -6.03
N GLU A 188 1.13 -22.50 -7.18
CA GLU A 188 0.95 -23.94 -7.33
C GLU A 188 2.12 -24.73 -6.70
N VAL A 189 3.36 -24.28 -6.91
CA VAL A 189 4.57 -24.89 -6.33
C VAL A 189 4.67 -24.57 -4.84
N LEU A 190 4.35 -23.33 -4.46
CA LEU A 190 4.29 -22.93 -3.06
C LEU A 190 3.27 -23.78 -2.30
N GLN A 191 2.08 -23.97 -2.86
CA GLN A 191 0.99 -24.75 -2.28
C GLN A 191 1.43 -26.20 -2.09
N PHE A 192 2.02 -26.82 -3.12
CA PHE A 192 2.58 -28.17 -3.02
C PHE A 192 3.58 -28.32 -1.87
N GLY A 193 4.54 -27.38 -1.75
CA GLY A 193 5.56 -27.46 -0.71
C GLY A 193 4.99 -27.23 0.70
N TYR A 194 4.09 -26.25 0.87
CA TYR A 194 3.46 -26.00 2.17
C TYR A 194 2.49 -27.11 2.59
N ASP A 195 1.75 -27.72 1.65
CA ASP A 195 0.90 -28.89 1.91
C ASP A 195 1.73 -30.09 2.37
N TYR A 196 2.90 -30.31 1.77
CA TYR A 196 3.83 -31.34 2.24
C TYR A 196 4.34 -31.05 3.66
N LEU A 197 4.68 -29.80 3.98
CA LEU A 197 5.12 -29.41 5.32
C LEU A 197 4.01 -29.63 6.35
N ASP A 198 2.76 -29.28 6.03
CA ASP A 198 1.63 -29.49 6.93
C ASP A 198 1.27 -30.98 7.08
N GLY A 199 1.31 -31.76 5.99
CA GLY A 199 1.08 -33.21 6.04
C GLY A 199 2.14 -33.99 6.81
N CYS A 200 3.39 -33.49 6.83
CA CYS A 200 4.48 -34.10 7.60
C CYS A 200 4.51 -33.71 9.08
N ARG A 201 3.61 -32.82 9.52
CA ARG A 201 3.60 -32.29 10.88
C ARG A 201 3.32 -33.37 11.94
N ASN A 202 4.10 -33.36 13.01
CA ASN A 202 3.75 -34.05 14.26
C ASN A 202 2.99 -33.06 15.15
N ARG A 203 2.05 -33.54 15.99
CA ARG A 203 1.14 -32.70 16.81
C ARG A 203 1.87 -31.78 17.83
N GLU A 204 3.18 -31.95 18.03
CA GLU A 204 3.97 -31.34 19.11
C GLU A 204 4.87 -30.16 18.68
N GLU A 205 5.08 -29.90 17.39
CA GLU A 205 5.87 -28.73 16.95
C GLU A 205 5.04 -27.43 16.87
N PRO A 206 5.60 -26.27 17.24
CA PRO A 206 4.89 -24.99 17.21
C PRO A 206 4.40 -24.67 15.79
N THR A 207 3.08 -24.52 15.70
CA THR A 207 2.25 -24.61 14.48
C THR A 207 2.09 -23.31 13.71
N GLY A 208 2.63 -22.20 14.24
CA GLY A 208 2.16 -20.86 13.88
C GLY A 208 2.52 -20.39 12.48
N ASN A 209 3.69 -20.76 11.95
CA ASN A 209 4.18 -20.20 10.70
C ASN A 209 3.54 -20.90 9.49
N VAL A 210 3.72 -22.22 9.32
CA VAL A 210 3.25 -22.96 8.11
C VAL A 210 1.76 -22.73 7.83
N GLN A 211 0.92 -22.77 8.87
CA GLN A 211 -0.52 -22.53 8.74
C GLN A 211 -0.84 -21.08 8.36
N ARG A 212 -0.12 -20.12 8.94
CA ARG A 212 -0.22 -18.70 8.56
C ARG A 212 0.14 -18.51 7.09
N GLU A 213 1.25 -19.09 6.64
CA GLU A 213 1.68 -19.00 5.25
C GLU A 213 0.70 -19.65 4.27
N LEU A 214 0.11 -20.80 4.63
CA LEU A 214 -0.96 -21.44 3.85
C LEU A 214 -2.20 -20.55 3.74
N HIS A 215 -2.65 -19.93 4.82
CA HIS A 215 -3.80 -19.01 4.77
C HIS A 215 -3.51 -17.79 3.88
N VAL A 216 -2.30 -17.24 3.94
CA VAL A 216 -1.89 -16.15 3.03
C VAL A 216 -1.94 -16.63 1.59
N LEU A 217 -1.43 -17.82 1.29
CA LEU A 217 -1.43 -18.36 -0.07
C LEU A 217 -2.84 -18.61 -0.61
N GLN A 218 -3.75 -19.13 0.23
CA GLN A 218 -5.16 -19.30 -0.11
C GLN A 218 -5.86 -17.97 -0.41
N PHE A 219 -5.61 -16.96 0.43
CA PHE A 219 -6.08 -15.59 0.17
C PHE A 219 -5.58 -15.10 -1.18
N LEU A 220 -4.27 -15.20 -1.45
CA LEU A 220 -3.66 -14.75 -2.71
C LEU A 220 -4.15 -15.49 -3.95
N ALA A 221 -4.42 -16.80 -3.84
CA ALA A 221 -4.97 -17.58 -4.94
C ALA A 221 -6.39 -17.12 -5.32
N SER A 222 -7.17 -16.63 -4.34
CA SER A 222 -8.52 -16.09 -4.56
C SER A 222 -8.54 -14.60 -4.91
N TYR A 223 -7.55 -13.84 -4.44
CA TYR A 223 -7.47 -12.40 -4.62
C TYR A 223 -6.96 -12.03 -6.01
N ARG A 224 -7.66 -11.13 -6.69
CA ARG A 224 -7.21 -10.55 -7.96
C ARG A 224 -6.65 -9.16 -7.73
N ARG A 225 -5.48 -8.94 -8.29
CA ARG A 225 -4.78 -7.66 -8.22
C ARG A 225 -5.61 -6.52 -8.83
N HIS A 226 -5.62 -5.37 -8.16
CA HIS A 226 -6.30 -4.15 -8.62
C HIS A 226 -5.29 -3.08 -9.07
N GLY A 227 -4.11 -3.05 -8.45
CA GLY A 227 -3.02 -2.14 -8.80
C GLY A 227 -2.08 -2.72 -9.84
N LEU A 228 -1.27 -1.85 -10.45
CA LEU A 228 -0.08 -2.29 -11.17
C LEU A 228 1.00 -2.71 -10.16
N PRO A 229 1.93 -3.62 -10.55
CA PRO A 229 3.15 -3.89 -9.78
C PRO A 229 3.83 -2.60 -9.32
N SER A 230 4.22 -2.54 -8.05
CA SER A 230 4.86 -1.34 -7.51
C SER A 230 6.30 -1.21 -8.01
N GLU A 231 6.85 0.00 -8.02
CA GLU A 231 8.27 0.22 -8.39
C GLU A 231 9.21 -0.62 -7.53
N HIS A 232 8.94 -0.72 -6.24
CA HIS A 232 9.73 -1.55 -5.32
C HIS A 232 9.65 -3.05 -5.65
N GLU A 233 8.52 -3.54 -6.14
CA GLU A 233 8.38 -4.92 -6.60
C GLU A 233 9.20 -5.18 -7.86
N MET A 234 9.22 -4.21 -8.78
CA MET A 234 10.04 -4.29 -10.00
C MET A 234 11.53 -4.24 -9.65
N ASP A 235 11.94 -3.35 -8.74
CA ASP A 235 13.35 -3.24 -8.31
C ASP A 235 13.84 -4.55 -7.69
N VAL A 236 13.07 -5.13 -6.76
CA VAL A 236 13.41 -6.42 -6.13
C VAL A 236 13.49 -7.53 -7.18
N TRP A 237 12.57 -7.54 -8.16
CA TRP A 237 12.60 -8.52 -9.23
C TRP A 237 13.86 -8.39 -10.10
N TYR A 238 14.24 -7.18 -10.50
CA TYR A 238 15.43 -6.96 -11.35
C TYR A 238 16.74 -7.22 -10.60
N ASP A 239 16.78 -7.03 -9.29
CA ASP A 239 17.93 -7.41 -8.47
C ASP A 239 18.15 -8.93 -8.46
N GLU A 240 17.07 -9.71 -8.41
CA GLU A 240 17.12 -11.18 -8.44
C GLU A 240 17.25 -11.74 -9.87
N HIS A 241 16.67 -11.06 -10.86
CA HIS A 241 16.57 -11.49 -12.26
C HIS A 241 16.96 -10.36 -13.24
N PRO A 242 18.26 -9.99 -13.34
CA PRO A 242 18.69 -8.81 -14.10
C PRO A 242 18.40 -8.83 -15.61
N LEU A 243 18.12 -10.01 -16.17
CA LEU A 243 17.96 -10.23 -17.61
C LEU A 243 16.53 -10.61 -18.00
N VAL A 244 15.61 -10.69 -17.04
CA VAL A 244 14.26 -11.20 -17.26
C VAL A 244 13.24 -10.16 -16.81
N ASP A 245 12.35 -9.77 -17.70
CA ASP A 245 11.25 -8.87 -17.36
C ASP A 245 10.31 -9.49 -16.33
N LEU A 246 9.62 -8.64 -15.58
CA LEU A 246 8.63 -9.10 -14.60
C LEU A 246 7.57 -9.98 -15.29
N PRO A 247 7.26 -11.18 -14.75
CA PRO A 247 6.35 -12.11 -15.40
C PRO A 247 4.96 -11.51 -15.60
N ALA A 248 4.29 -11.81 -16.72
CA ALA A 248 2.97 -11.25 -17.04
C ALA A 248 1.91 -11.54 -15.95
N VAL A 249 2.07 -12.63 -15.21
CA VAL A 249 1.18 -13.03 -14.10
C VAL A 249 1.14 -12.01 -12.96
N SER A 250 2.21 -11.22 -12.79
CA SER A 250 2.32 -10.16 -11.76
C SER A 250 1.23 -9.10 -11.89
N ARG A 251 0.64 -8.94 -13.08
CA ARG A 251 -0.52 -8.07 -13.31
C ARG A 251 -1.79 -8.55 -12.63
N THR A 252 -1.84 -9.82 -12.23
CA THR A 252 -3.04 -10.45 -11.65
C THR A 252 -2.81 -11.10 -10.29
N ARG A 253 -1.55 -11.39 -9.95
CA ARG A 253 -1.10 -12.03 -8.71
C ARG A 253 -0.15 -11.11 -7.94
N LEU A 254 -0.18 -11.18 -6.62
CA LEU A 254 0.76 -10.50 -5.73
C LEU A 254 1.95 -11.40 -5.36
N PRO A 255 3.14 -10.84 -5.13
CA PRO A 255 4.32 -11.63 -4.77
C PRO A 255 4.21 -12.20 -3.34
N PHE A 256 4.07 -13.53 -3.21
CA PHE A 256 3.87 -14.21 -1.93
C PHE A 256 4.97 -13.92 -0.90
N HIS A 257 6.25 -14.10 -1.26
CA HIS A 257 7.35 -13.94 -0.30
C HIS A 257 7.48 -12.49 0.21
N LEU A 258 7.22 -11.51 -0.65
CA LEU A 258 7.31 -10.09 -0.30
C LEU A 258 6.21 -9.66 0.69
N LEU A 259 5.04 -10.31 0.65
CA LEU A 259 3.96 -10.06 1.61
C LEU A 259 4.24 -10.60 3.02
N LEU A 260 5.12 -11.60 3.13
CA LEU A 260 5.54 -12.13 4.43
C LEU A 260 6.62 -11.27 5.12
N GLN A 261 7.19 -10.29 4.40
CA GLN A 261 8.21 -9.39 4.93
C GLN A 261 7.58 -8.23 5.74
N PRO A 262 8.33 -7.63 6.68
CA PRO A 262 7.85 -6.47 7.45
C PRO A 262 7.48 -5.25 6.59
N SER A 263 8.04 -5.15 5.38
CA SER A 263 7.80 -4.06 4.43
C SER A 263 6.63 -4.32 3.47
N SER A 264 5.69 -5.20 3.83
CA SER A 264 4.54 -5.60 3.00
C SER A 264 3.71 -4.42 2.47
N TRP A 265 3.60 -3.33 3.24
CA TRP A 265 2.95 -2.08 2.85
C TRP A 265 3.44 -1.52 1.50
N LYS A 266 4.73 -1.67 1.17
CA LYS A 266 5.29 -1.19 -0.11
C LYS A 266 4.71 -1.90 -1.34
N PHE A 267 4.08 -3.06 -1.14
CA PHE A 267 3.52 -3.90 -2.20
C PHE A 267 1.99 -3.86 -2.22
N ILE A 268 1.34 -3.59 -1.08
CA ILE A 268 -0.13 -3.61 -0.95
C ILE A 268 -0.77 -2.22 -0.91
N ASN A 269 -0.01 -1.13 -0.75
CA ASN A 269 -0.57 0.22 -0.63
C ASN A 269 -1.56 0.54 -1.77
N ASN A 270 -1.24 0.16 -3.01
CA ASN A 270 -2.10 0.42 -4.18
C ASN A 270 -3.20 -0.62 -4.37
N GLU A 271 -3.28 -1.64 -3.53
CA GLU A 271 -4.28 -2.71 -3.59
C GLU A 271 -5.48 -2.45 -2.67
N ILE A 272 -5.31 -1.56 -1.70
CA ILE A 272 -6.30 -1.30 -0.65
C ILE A 272 -7.21 -0.15 -1.08
N HIS A 273 -8.45 -0.49 -1.42
CA HIS A 273 -9.51 0.43 -1.81
C HIS A 273 -10.78 0.13 -1.00
N PRO A 274 -11.80 1.01 -1.00
CA PRO A 274 -13.05 0.75 -0.29
C PRO A 274 -13.68 -0.61 -0.64
N ASP A 275 -13.57 -1.02 -1.90
CA ASP A 275 -14.14 -2.28 -2.40
C ASP A 275 -13.34 -3.53 -1.99
N THR A 276 -12.04 -3.37 -1.74
CA THR A 276 -11.13 -4.47 -1.35
C THR A 276 -10.83 -4.49 0.16
N ALA A 277 -11.19 -3.43 0.88
CA ALA A 277 -10.84 -3.24 2.29
C ALA A 277 -11.32 -4.41 3.17
N SER A 278 -12.52 -4.94 2.95
CA SER A 278 -13.05 -6.08 3.70
C SER A 278 -12.17 -7.32 3.56
N ALA A 279 -11.80 -7.67 2.32
CA ALA A 279 -10.93 -8.82 2.05
C ALA A 279 -9.54 -8.66 2.70
N TRP A 280 -8.98 -7.44 2.70
CA TRP A 280 -7.72 -7.15 3.36
C TRP A 280 -7.83 -7.16 4.89
N MET A 281 -8.97 -6.76 5.44
CA MET A 281 -9.25 -6.81 6.88
C MET A 281 -9.34 -8.25 7.41
N ASP A 282 -9.88 -9.17 6.61
CA ASP A 282 -9.98 -10.60 6.96
C ASP A 282 -8.60 -11.27 7.10
N VAL A 283 -7.62 -10.81 6.31
CA VAL A 283 -6.24 -11.34 6.34
C VAL A 283 -5.27 -10.47 7.15
N ALA A 284 -5.72 -9.33 7.69
CA ALA A 284 -4.86 -8.34 8.36
C ALA A 284 -4.09 -8.95 9.55
N ASP A 285 -4.78 -9.69 10.42
CA ASP A 285 -4.16 -10.32 11.59
C ASP A 285 -3.09 -11.34 11.19
N ILE A 286 -3.33 -12.06 10.08
CA ILE A 286 -2.40 -13.05 9.52
C ILE A 286 -1.17 -12.36 8.96
N LEU A 287 -1.33 -11.27 8.22
CA LEU A 287 -0.22 -10.48 7.69
C LEU A 287 0.44 -9.56 8.73
N ARG A 288 -0.08 -9.52 9.97
CA ARG A 288 0.35 -8.61 11.03
C ARG A 288 0.21 -7.14 10.63
N LEU A 289 -0.85 -6.85 9.87
CA LEU A 289 -1.24 -5.50 9.51
C LEU A 289 -2.19 -4.97 10.58
N ASP A 290 -2.03 -3.71 10.92
CA ASP A 290 -2.98 -3.01 11.77
C ASP A 290 -4.25 -2.67 10.97
N LYS A 291 -5.40 -3.09 11.49
CA LYS A 291 -6.70 -2.93 10.82
C LYS A 291 -7.08 -1.47 10.59
N ASP A 292 -6.73 -0.56 11.52
CA ASP A 292 -7.00 0.86 11.34
C ASP A 292 -6.09 1.47 10.26
N ASP A 293 -4.86 0.96 10.09
CA ASP A 293 -3.98 1.37 8.98
C ASP A 293 -4.52 0.89 7.62
N VAL A 294 -5.12 -0.32 7.55
CA VAL A 294 -5.80 -0.80 6.34
C VAL A 294 -6.96 0.12 5.97
N LEU A 295 -7.80 0.48 6.95
CA LEU A 295 -8.90 1.42 6.75
C LEU A 295 -8.40 2.82 6.36
N PHE A 296 -7.31 3.29 6.99
CA PHE A 296 -6.69 4.57 6.65
C PHE A 296 -6.25 4.59 5.18
N MET A 297 -5.55 3.56 4.73
CA MET A 297 -5.08 3.44 3.35
C MET A 297 -6.25 3.36 2.36
N ALA A 298 -7.31 2.62 2.70
CA ALA A 298 -8.51 2.54 1.86
C ALA A 298 -9.15 3.92 1.64
N VAL A 299 -9.26 4.71 2.71
CA VAL A 299 -9.78 6.08 2.65
C VAL A 299 -8.83 7.00 1.87
N GLU A 300 -7.53 6.91 2.12
CA GLU A 300 -6.52 7.73 1.43
C GLU A 300 -6.55 7.52 -0.09
N ASN A 301 -6.53 6.27 -0.52
CA ASN A 301 -6.55 5.93 -1.94
C ASN A 301 -7.87 6.33 -2.59
N ALA A 302 -9.00 6.12 -1.91
CA ALA A 302 -10.30 6.55 -2.41
C ALA A 302 -10.38 8.07 -2.61
N VAL A 303 -9.87 8.85 -1.65
CA VAL A 303 -9.84 10.32 -1.73
C VAL A 303 -8.92 10.79 -2.85
N VAL A 304 -7.72 10.21 -2.98
CA VAL A 304 -6.78 10.56 -4.04
C VAL A 304 -7.38 10.27 -5.41
N LEU A 305 -7.90 9.06 -5.62
CA LEU A 305 -8.52 8.67 -6.88
C LEU A 305 -9.71 9.56 -7.22
N TRP A 306 -10.59 9.83 -6.25
CA TRP A 306 -11.76 10.69 -6.45
C TRP A 306 -11.36 12.13 -6.80
N SER A 307 -10.38 12.70 -6.09
CA SER A 307 -9.87 14.06 -6.36
C SER A 307 -9.21 14.21 -7.73
N CYS A 308 -8.63 13.14 -8.29
CA CYS A 308 -8.02 13.15 -9.62
C CYS A 308 -9.04 13.07 -10.77
N GLN A 309 -10.31 12.77 -10.51
CA GLN A 309 -11.33 12.70 -11.55
C GLN A 309 -11.71 14.11 -12.05
N LYS A 310 -11.94 14.25 -13.36
CA LYS A 310 -12.23 15.55 -14.03
C LYS A 310 -13.43 16.33 -13.47
N HIS A 311 -14.30 15.68 -12.69
CA HIS A 311 -15.48 16.29 -12.05
C HIS A 311 -15.42 16.29 -10.51
N GLY A 312 -14.34 15.80 -9.90
CA GLY A 312 -14.16 15.53 -8.46
C GLY A 312 -14.14 16.75 -7.54
N GLY A 313 -14.85 17.82 -7.87
CA GLY A 313 -14.96 19.01 -7.03
C GLY A 313 -16.08 19.95 -7.44
N SER A 314 -16.77 19.70 -8.57
CA SER A 314 -17.84 20.58 -9.04
C SER A 314 -19.23 20.14 -8.56
N ILE A 315 -19.41 18.84 -8.26
CA ILE A 315 -20.70 18.25 -7.90
C ILE A 315 -20.57 17.59 -6.53
N LEU A 316 -21.65 17.65 -5.74
CA LEU A 316 -21.74 16.93 -4.48
C LEU A 316 -21.92 15.43 -4.73
N ASP A 317 -20.95 14.63 -4.29
CA ASP A 317 -21.02 13.17 -4.35
C ASP A 317 -21.37 12.60 -2.97
N VAL A 318 -22.64 12.23 -2.79
CA VAL A 318 -23.14 11.69 -1.53
C VAL A 318 -22.72 10.23 -1.34
N ASN A 319 -22.69 9.44 -2.42
CA ASN A 319 -22.38 8.02 -2.35
C ASN A 319 -20.93 7.79 -1.92
N PHE A 320 -20.01 8.57 -2.48
CA PHE A 320 -18.62 8.57 -2.04
C PHE A 320 -18.48 8.86 -0.54
N LEU A 321 -19.15 9.91 -0.04
CA LEU A 321 -19.10 10.27 1.38
C LEU A 321 -19.69 9.19 2.29
N VAL A 322 -20.76 8.50 1.86
CA VAL A 322 -21.33 7.37 2.61
C VAL A 322 -20.34 6.20 2.67
N SER A 323 -19.69 5.88 1.55
CA SER A 323 -18.65 4.84 1.51
C SER A 323 -17.50 5.16 2.47
N ILE A 324 -16.91 6.35 2.38
CA ILE A 324 -15.83 6.79 3.28
C ILE A 324 -16.27 6.78 4.75
N LYS A 325 -17.48 7.26 5.05
CA LYS A 325 -18.01 7.26 6.42
C LYS A 325 -18.10 5.84 6.98
N SER A 326 -18.53 4.87 6.17
CA SER A 326 -18.64 3.47 6.61
C SER A 326 -17.28 2.86 6.99
N LEU A 327 -16.20 3.25 6.31
CA LEU A 327 -14.83 2.85 6.66
C LEU A 327 -14.35 3.53 7.95
N LEU A 328 -14.59 4.84 8.07
CA LEU A 328 -14.23 5.62 9.26
C LEU A 328 -14.94 5.12 10.52
N ASP A 329 -16.19 4.69 10.41
CA ASP A 329 -16.97 4.18 11.54
C ASP A 329 -16.45 2.84 12.09
N GLN A 330 -15.71 2.08 11.27
CA GLN A 330 -15.05 0.83 11.67
C GLN A 330 -13.71 1.05 12.40
N MET A 331 -13.14 2.27 12.36
CA MET A 331 -11.85 2.55 13.01
C MET A 331 -11.96 2.54 14.53
N SER A 332 -11.03 1.85 15.18
CA SER A 332 -11.02 1.66 16.63
C SER A 332 -10.16 2.71 17.38
N SER A 333 -9.03 3.09 16.80
CA SER A 333 -8.09 4.06 17.35
C SER A 333 -8.52 5.49 17.08
N LEU A 334 -8.67 6.26 18.16
CA LEU A 334 -9.02 7.68 18.08
C LEU A 334 -7.96 8.49 17.31
N ASP A 335 -6.67 8.23 17.55
CA ASP A 335 -5.59 9.01 16.94
C ASP A 335 -5.52 8.77 15.43
N LYS A 336 -5.63 7.51 15.01
CA LYS A 336 -5.64 7.16 13.57
C LYS A 336 -6.91 7.66 12.88
N PHE A 337 -8.06 7.56 13.54
CA PHE A 337 -9.31 8.14 13.04
C PHE A 337 -9.19 9.64 12.82
N LEU A 338 -8.67 10.40 13.80
CA LEU A 338 -8.48 11.84 13.69
C LEU A 338 -7.45 12.21 12.60
N ALA A 339 -6.37 11.46 12.50
CA ALA A 339 -5.38 11.62 11.43
C ALA A 339 -6.02 11.37 10.05
N CYS A 340 -6.85 10.33 9.92
CA CYS A 340 -7.56 9.99 8.68
C CYS A 340 -8.51 11.11 8.26
N LEU A 341 -9.31 11.64 9.20
CA LEU A 341 -10.17 12.80 8.93
C LEU A 341 -9.37 14.02 8.45
N GLY A 342 -8.24 14.31 9.09
CA GLY A 342 -7.36 15.41 8.70
C GLY A 342 -6.75 15.22 7.31
N MET A 343 -6.27 14.00 7.01
CA MET A 343 -5.72 13.62 5.70
C MET A 343 -6.79 13.73 4.61
N MET A 344 -7.98 13.18 4.84
CA MET A 344 -9.13 13.24 3.94
C MET A 344 -9.45 14.71 3.58
N LEU A 345 -9.66 15.57 4.57
CA LEU A 345 -10.02 16.97 4.32
C LEU A 345 -8.92 17.76 3.62
N LYS A 346 -7.65 17.39 3.80
CA LYS A 346 -6.52 18.03 3.12
C LYS A 346 -6.41 17.60 1.65
N LYS A 347 -6.71 16.34 1.33
CA LYS A 347 -6.54 15.74 0.00
C LYS A 347 -7.80 15.83 -0.88
N LEU A 348 -8.97 16.07 -0.31
CA LEU A 348 -10.19 16.30 -1.06
C LEU A 348 -10.06 17.57 -1.92
N ALA A 349 -10.39 17.46 -3.20
CA ALA A 349 -10.47 18.62 -4.08
C ALA A 349 -11.55 19.60 -3.59
N LYS A 350 -11.24 20.90 -3.66
CA LYS A 350 -12.11 21.97 -3.16
C LYS A 350 -13.45 21.95 -3.90
N GLY A 351 -14.55 21.98 -3.16
CA GLY A 351 -15.88 21.88 -3.75
C GLY A 351 -16.99 21.51 -2.76
N PRO A 352 -18.21 21.27 -3.26
CA PRO A 352 -19.37 20.91 -2.43
C PRO A 352 -19.14 19.66 -1.56
N THR A 353 -18.47 18.64 -2.11
CA THR A 353 -18.16 17.39 -1.38
C THR A 353 -17.21 17.63 -0.21
N ALA A 354 -16.14 18.41 -0.40
CA ALA A 354 -15.21 18.77 0.67
C ALA A 354 -15.90 19.58 1.78
N VAL A 355 -16.80 20.50 1.41
CA VAL A 355 -17.60 21.27 2.38
C VAL A 355 -18.55 20.36 3.17
N ARG A 356 -19.22 19.42 2.50
CA ARG A 356 -20.10 18.43 3.17
C ARG A 356 -19.32 17.50 4.10
N ALA A 357 -18.15 17.04 3.69
CA ALA A 357 -17.26 16.24 4.52
C ALA A 357 -16.82 17.03 5.77
N ALA A 358 -16.36 18.28 5.58
CA ALA A 358 -15.93 19.14 6.68
C ALA A 358 -17.08 19.46 7.65
N LYS A 359 -18.29 19.67 7.14
CA LYS A 359 -19.50 19.82 7.98
C LYS A 359 -19.71 18.57 8.84
N THR A 360 -19.65 17.39 8.23
CA THR A 360 -19.81 16.11 8.95
C THR A 360 -18.77 15.97 10.06
N CYS A 361 -17.52 16.38 9.82
CA CYS A 361 -16.47 16.40 10.85
C CYS A 361 -16.74 17.41 11.97
N ALA A 362 -17.27 18.60 11.63
CA ALA A 362 -17.61 19.63 12.62
C ALA A 362 -18.82 19.23 13.50
N ASP A 363 -19.76 18.47 12.93
CA ASP A 363 -20.97 17.98 13.59
C ASP A 363 -20.71 16.73 14.45
N LEU A 364 -19.49 16.17 14.44
CA LEU A 364 -19.16 15.01 15.26
C LEU A 364 -19.44 15.27 16.76
N PRO A 365 -19.99 14.26 17.48
CA PRO A 365 -20.22 14.37 18.91
C PRO A 365 -18.88 14.45 19.65
N LEU A 366 -18.84 15.22 20.73
CA LEU A 366 -17.62 15.40 21.54
C LEU A 366 -17.05 14.06 22.04
N SER A 367 -17.92 13.08 22.32
CA SER A 367 -17.53 11.72 22.74
C SER A 367 -16.66 10.99 21.71
N ARG A 368 -16.85 11.24 20.42
CA ARG A 368 -16.03 10.67 19.34
C ARG A 368 -14.72 11.43 19.11
N LEU A 369 -14.53 12.59 19.75
CA LEU A 369 -13.34 13.42 19.61
C LEU A 369 -12.38 13.31 20.80
N GLY A 370 -12.78 12.63 21.88
CA GLY A 370 -11.93 12.34 23.04
C GLY A 370 -12.69 12.42 24.37
N GLN A 371 -12.18 11.73 25.39
CA GLN A 371 -12.77 11.71 26.74
C GLN A 371 -12.49 13.01 27.52
N ASN A 372 -11.39 13.71 27.22
CA ASN A 372 -11.04 15.01 27.83
C ASN A 372 -11.83 16.15 27.19
N SER A 373 -12.72 16.79 27.95
CA SER A 373 -13.62 17.82 27.39
C SER A 373 -12.90 19.02 26.76
N LYS A 374 -11.70 19.39 27.26
CA LYS A 374 -10.96 20.54 26.74
C LYS A 374 -10.33 20.23 25.37
N GLU A 375 -9.58 19.15 25.24
CA GLU A 375 -9.00 18.74 23.95
C GLU A 375 -10.06 18.41 22.91
N ALA A 376 -11.14 17.74 23.30
CA ALA A 376 -12.26 17.45 22.41
C ALA A 376 -12.92 18.75 21.90
N LYS A 377 -13.06 19.78 22.76
CA LYS A 377 -13.55 21.10 22.36
C LYS A 377 -12.58 21.80 21.39
N ASP A 378 -11.27 21.73 21.65
CA ASP A 378 -10.25 22.34 20.78
C ASP A 378 -10.22 21.67 19.40
N ARG A 379 -10.31 20.33 19.35
CA ARG A 379 -10.43 19.55 18.10
C ARG A 379 -11.71 19.89 17.35
N LYS A 380 -12.85 19.97 18.05
CA LYS A 380 -14.13 20.38 17.45
C LYS A 380 -14.03 21.78 16.85
N ALA A 381 -13.48 22.74 17.60
CA ALA A 381 -13.26 24.10 17.11
C ALA A 381 -12.35 24.14 15.87
N LYS A 382 -11.33 23.28 15.79
CA LYS A 382 -10.47 23.15 14.61
C LYS A 382 -11.26 22.65 13.38
N PHE A 383 -12.06 21.60 13.52
CA PHE A 383 -12.91 21.11 12.42
C PHE A 383 -13.98 22.14 12.02
N THR A 384 -14.58 22.84 12.98
CA THR A 384 -15.52 23.93 12.70
C THR A 384 -14.86 25.06 11.91
N ARG A 385 -13.65 25.49 12.30
CA ARG A 385 -12.90 26.52 11.55
C ARG A 385 -12.59 26.09 10.12
N LEU A 386 -12.20 24.82 9.93
CA LEU A 386 -11.91 24.26 8.61
C LEU A 386 -13.17 24.17 7.73
N TYR A 387 -14.30 23.77 8.31
CA TYR A 387 -15.60 23.81 7.64
C TYR A 387 -15.97 25.23 7.19
N MET A 388 -15.85 26.22 8.09
CA MET A 388 -16.13 27.62 7.76
C MET A 388 -15.22 28.11 6.62
N GLN A 389 -13.93 27.76 6.68
CA GLN A 389 -12.98 28.10 5.63
C GLN A 389 -13.41 27.55 4.27
N LEU A 390 -13.58 26.23 4.15
CA LEU A 390 -13.91 25.59 2.88
C LEU A 390 -15.26 26.08 2.31
N ARG A 391 -16.24 26.31 3.19
CA ARG A 391 -17.56 26.82 2.81
C ARG A 391 -17.48 28.25 2.28
N ASN A 392 -16.83 29.14 3.02
CA ASN A 392 -16.71 30.54 2.63
C ASN A 392 -15.90 30.67 1.32
N GLU A 393 -14.84 29.87 1.15
CA GLU A 393 -14.11 29.77 -0.12
C GLU A 393 -15.02 29.33 -1.28
N GLN A 394 -15.90 28.34 -1.05
CA GLN A 394 -16.86 27.89 -2.06
C GLN A 394 -17.87 28.99 -2.44
N ILE A 395 -18.41 29.72 -1.44
CA ILE A 395 -19.35 30.82 -1.67
C ILE A 395 -18.66 31.93 -2.46
N LEU A 396 -17.48 32.39 -2.03
CA LEU A 396 -16.73 33.43 -2.72
C LEU A 396 -16.44 33.04 -4.17
N LYS A 397 -16.07 31.78 -4.43
CA LYS A 397 -15.85 31.26 -5.79
C LYS A 397 -17.13 31.22 -6.61
N HIS A 398 -18.28 30.88 -6.01
CA HIS A 398 -19.58 30.90 -6.70
C HIS A 398 -19.97 32.31 -7.16
N TYR A 399 -19.66 33.33 -6.35
CA TYR A 399 -19.91 34.73 -6.68
C TYR A 399 -18.76 35.42 -7.44
N GLY A 400 -17.63 34.74 -7.70
CA GLY A 400 -16.49 35.29 -8.44
C GLY A 400 -15.65 36.33 -7.67
N ILE A 401 -15.65 36.28 -6.33
CA ILE A 401 -14.95 37.22 -5.43
C ILE A 401 -13.76 36.53 -4.72
N ASP A 402 -13.13 35.55 -5.36
CA ASP A 402 -12.07 34.71 -4.79
C ASP A 402 -10.69 35.39 -4.77
N THR A 403 -10.63 36.65 -4.34
CA THR A 403 -9.37 37.38 -4.24
C THR A 403 -8.58 36.98 -2.99
N SER A 404 -7.24 37.02 -3.10
CA SER A 404 -6.28 36.71 -2.01
C SER A 404 -6.62 37.30 -0.63
N PRO A 405 -7.02 38.59 -0.48
CA PRO A 405 -7.33 39.17 0.82
C PRO A 405 -8.58 38.61 1.51
N TYR A 406 -9.51 38.00 0.77
CA TYR A 406 -10.73 37.37 1.32
C TYR A 406 -10.49 35.90 1.65
N LEU A 407 -9.72 35.18 0.82
CA LEU A 407 -9.35 33.78 1.06
C LEU A 407 -8.60 33.61 2.39
N GLY A 408 -7.74 34.56 2.77
CA GLY A 408 -7.04 34.54 4.06
C GLY A 408 -7.94 34.71 5.31
N LEU A 409 -9.16 35.23 5.14
CA LEU A 409 -10.12 35.46 6.23
C LEU A 409 -11.25 34.43 6.27
N CYS A 410 -11.26 33.45 5.37
CA CYS A 410 -12.35 32.47 5.27
C CYS A 410 -12.59 31.65 6.55
N SER A 411 -11.58 31.49 7.41
CA SER A 411 -11.69 30.81 8.71
C SER A 411 -12.26 31.70 9.84
N LYS A 412 -12.35 33.03 9.63
CA LYS A 412 -12.83 34.03 10.59
C LYS A 412 -14.02 34.80 9.99
N THR A 413 -15.21 34.20 10.07
CA THR A 413 -16.40 34.70 9.39
C THR A 413 -16.74 36.16 9.71
N GLU A 414 -16.59 36.61 10.97
CA GLU A 414 -16.88 38.01 11.36
C GLU A 414 -15.93 39.01 10.66
N GLN A 415 -14.62 38.72 10.64
CA GLN A 415 -13.62 39.57 9.97
C GLN A 415 -13.77 39.55 8.44
N LEU A 416 -14.16 38.40 7.88
CA LEU A 416 -14.47 38.29 6.47
C LEU A 416 -15.68 39.17 6.10
N LEU A 417 -16.76 39.11 6.88
CA LEU A 417 -17.95 39.92 6.67
C LEU A 417 -17.63 41.41 6.76
N GLU A 418 -16.87 41.83 7.78
CA GLU A 418 -16.45 43.24 7.90
C GLU A 418 -15.65 43.72 6.69
N LYS A 419 -14.69 42.92 6.21
CA LYS A 419 -13.85 43.30 5.06
C LYS A 419 -14.60 43.22 3.72
N LEU A 420 -15.62 42.36 3.62
CA LEU A 420 -16.51 42.33 2.47
C LEU A 420 -17.42 43.56 2.46
N LEU A 421 -17.93 44.00 3.61
CA LEU A 421 -18.72 45.24 3.72
C LEU A 421 -17.92 46.48 3.31
N GLU A 422 -16.59 46.48 3.51
CA GLU A 422 -15.65 47.55 3.12
C GLU A 422 -15.18 47.46 1.65
N CYS A 423 -15.75 46.58 0.82
CA CYS A 423 -15.28 46.42 -0.56
C CYS A 423 -15.81 47.52 -1.49
N ASN A 424 -14.95 48.47 -1.88
CA ASN A 424 -15.34 49.57 -2.78
C ASN A 424 -15.55 49.14 -4.25
N ALA A 425 -15.33 47.86 -4.56
CA ALA A 425 -15.49 47.29 -5.90
C ALA A 425 -16.85 46.59 -6.12
N TRP A 426 -17.77 46.62 -5.16
CA TRP A 426 -19.12 46.04 -5.32
C TRP A 426 -19.82 46.55 -6.60
N HIS A 427 -19.66 47.84 -6.91
CA HIS A 427 -20.23 48.50 -8.09
C HIS A 427 -19.64 48.06 -9.43
N SER A 428 -18.40 47.53 -9.44
CA SER A 428 -17.75 47.03 -10.66
C SER A 428 -17.88 45.51 -10.81
N LEU A 429 -18.11 44.78 -9.72
CA LEU A 429 -18.19 43.32 -9.70
C LEU A 429 -19.62 42.79 -9.92
N PHE A 430 -20.66 43.56 -9.56
CA PHE A 430 -22.05 43.11 -9.68
C PHE A 430 -22.94 44.20 -10.29
N ALA A 431 -23.64 43.86 -11.36
CA ALA A 431 -24.71 44.70 -11.93
C ALA A 431 -25.99 44.68 -11.06
N ASP A 432 -26.12 43.69 -10.17
CA ASP A 432 -27.29 43.44 -9.33
C ASP A 432 -26.86 43.30 -7.86
N THR A 433 -27.22 44.28 -7.05
CA THR A 433 -26.93 44.40 -5.62
C THR A 433 -27.60 43.29 -4.79
N SER A 434 -28.64 42.61 -5.31
CA SER A 434 -29.26 41.46 -4.63
C SER A 434 -28.29 40.27 -4.49
N ARG A 435 -27.35 40.11 -5.42
CA ARG A 435 -26.31 39.06 -5.35
C ARG A 435 -25.33 39.30 -4.20
N ILE A 436 -25.03 40.56 -3.90
CA ILE A 436 -24.16 40.96 -2.79
C ILE A 436 -24.81 40.60 -1.47
N TYR A 437 -26.09 41.00 -1.30
CA TYR A 437 -26.87 40.65 -0.13
C TYR A 437 -26.98 39.13 0.06
N ASN A 438 -27.27 38.38 -1.02
CA ASN A 438 -27.36 36.92 -0.97
C ASN A 438 -26.02 36.27 -0.58
N CYS A 439 -24.89 36.78 -1.08
CA CYS A 439 -23.56 36.32 -0.69
C CYS A 439 -23.30 36.55 0.81
N LEU A 440 -23.53 37.78 1.29
CA LEU A 440 -23.32 38.16 2.69
C LEU A 440 -24.25 37.41 3.65
N SER A 441 -25.53 37.28 3.29
CA SER A 441 -26.52 36.53 4.05
C SER A 441 -26.15 35.06 4.15
N GLN A 442 -25.75 34.43 3.04
CA GLN A 442 -25.28 33.04 3.06
C GLN A 442 -24.04 32.84 3.93
N ILE A 443 -23.11 33.80 3.98
CA ILE A 443 -21.95 33.73 4.87
C ILE A 443 -22.42 33.87 6.34
N ALA A 444 -23.31 34.81 6.64
CA ALA A 444 -23.76 35.10 7.99
C ALA A 444 -24.66 34.02 8.61
N GLU A 445 -25.62 33.46 7.86
CA GLU A 445 -26.54 32.39 8.32
C GLU A 445 -25.81 31.13 8.83
N SER A 446 -24.55 30.95 8.44
CA SER A 446 -23.78 29.76 8.78
C SER A 446 -23.01 29.83 10.08
N TYR A 447 -22.70 31.05 10.54
CA TYR A 447 -21.94 31.27 11.77
C TYR A 447 -22.84 31.15 13.00
N ALA A 448 -24.08 31.64 12.89
CA ALA A 448 -25.14 31.40 13.85
C ALA A 448 -26.46 31.22 13.09
N PRO A 449 -27.23 30.14 13.36
CA PRO A 449 -28.56 30.00 12.79
C PRO A 449 -29.44 31.14 13.32
N GLY A 450 -29.74 32.11 12.45
CA GLY A 450 -30.56 33.28 12.74
C GLY A 450 -30.00 34.56 12.12
N SER A 451 -30.89 35.33 11.48
CA SER A 451 -30.63 36.67 10.89
C SER A 451 -29.97 37.67 11.86
N LEU A 452 -29.98 37.38 13.17
CA LEU A 452 -29.50 38.25 14.23
C LEU A 452 -28.02 38.62 14.12
N MET A 453 -27.13 37.72 13.68
CA MET A 453 -25.70 38.01 13.58
C MET A 453 -25.37 38.97 12.44
N PHE A 454 -26.00 38.78 11.27
CA PHE A 454 -25.83 39.71 10.15
C PHE A 454 -26.27 41.11 10.54
N HIS A 455 -27.47 41.19 11.15
CA HIS A 455 -28.02 42.44 11.66
C HIS A 455 -27.08 43.10 12.68
N THR A 456 -26.61 42.36 13.69
CA THR A 456 -25.75 42.92 14.75
C THR A 456 -24.40 43.43 14.21
N ILE A 457 -23.83 42.78 13.18
CA ILE A 457 -22.58 43.22 12.55
C ILE A 457 -22.81 44.49 11.73
N VAL A 458 -23.90 44.54 10.97
CA VAL A 458 -24.32 45.74 10.23
C VAL A 458 -24.61 46.89 11.21
N GLU A 459 -25.35 46.64 12.29
CA GLU A 459 -25.60 47.61 13.36
C GLU A 459 -24.31 48.16 13.94
N ARG A 460 -23.36 47.30 14.35
CA ARG A 460 -22.07 47.73 14.91
C ARG A 460 -21.28 48.60 13.93
N LYS A 461 -21.28 48.27 12.64
CA LYS A 461 -20.59 49.06 11.61
C LYS A 461 -21.28 50.40 11.37
N VAL A 462 -22.61 50.41 11.33
CA VAL A 462 -23.41 51.63 11.19
C VAL A 462 -23.26 52.53 12.42
N GLU A 463 -23.25 51.98 13.63
CA GLU A 463 -22.96 52.70 14.88
C GLU A 463 -21.54 53.28 14.88
N LYS A 464 -20.53 52.51 14.46
CA LYS A 464 -19.15 53.00 14.32
C LYS A 464 -19.05 54.13 13.29
N TRP A 465 -19.78 54.03 12.18
CA TRP A 465 -19.87 55.08 11.17
C TRP A 465 -20.54 56.35 11.71
N LEU A 466 -21.68 56.22 12.39
CA LEU A 466 -22.38 57.35 13.03
C LEU A 466 -21.50 58.06 14.08
N GLN A 467 -20.65 57.30 14.78
CA GLN A 467 -19.66 57.86 15.71
C GLN A 467 -18.54 58.62 14.99
N CYS A 468 -18.15 58.22 13.77
CA CYS A 468 -17.21 58.98 12.94
C CYS A 468 -17.79 60.30 12.41
N CYS A 469 -19.13 60.40 12.30
CA CYS A 469 -19.82 61.64 11.91
C CYS A 469 -20.09 62.60 13.08
N ALA A 470 -19.78 62.24 14.32
CA ALA A 470 -19.91 63.15 15.45
C ALA A 470 -18.75 64.17 15.42
N PRO A 471 -19.01 65.49 15.38
CA PRO A 471 -17.93 66.47 15.43
C PRO A 471 -17.23 66.37 16.79
N GLU A 472 -15.96 65.97 16.79
CA GLU A 472 -15.09 66.17 17.94
C GLU A 472 -14.75 67.66 18.05
N SER A 473 -15.60 68.43 18.75
CA SER A 473 -15.13 69.64 19.41
C SER A 473 -15.92 69.88 20.72
N PRO A 474 -15.23 70.29 21.79
CA PRO A 474 -15.91 70.76 22.99
C PRO A 474 -16.54 72.12 22.69
N LEU A 475 -17.83 72.23 22.97
CA LEU A 475 -18.58 73.47 22.94
C LEU A 475 -17.95 74.49 23.88
N ASP A 476 -17.30 75.51 23.33
CA ASP A 476 -17.20 76.80 24.00
C ASP A 476 -17.74 77.90 23.08
N GLN A 477 -18.51 78.79 23.70
CA GLN A 477 -19.47 79.67 23.07
C GLN A 477 -18.81 80.90 22.45
N THR A 478 -18.95 81.08 21.13
CA THR A 478 -19.16 82.42 20.58
C THR A 478 -19.87 82.36 19.23
N PHE A 479 -20.97 83.10 19.12
CA PHE A 479 -21.64 83.42 17.87
C PHE A 479 -20.65 84.00 16.86
N GLN A 480 -20.37 83.28 15.78
CA GLN A 480 -19.93 83.86 14.50
C GLN A 480 -20.26 82.90 13.35
N THR A 481 -21.19 83.36 12.52
CA THR A 481 -21.35 83.16 11.08
C THR A 481 -20.95 81.81 10.44
N LEU A 482 -21.94 81.22 9.77
CA LEU A 482 -21.81 80.12 8.81
C LEU A 482 -20.65 80.36 7.81
N THR A 483 -19.56 79.64 7.98
CA THR A 483 -18.59 79.35 6.92
C THR A 483 -18.30 77.86 6.94
N PHE A 484 -18.79 77.17 5.91
CA PHE A 484 -18.36 75.83 5.53
C PHE A 484 -16.88 75.92 5.14
N GLU A 485 -15.98 75.68 6.08
CA GLU A 485 -14.58 75.43 5.76
C GLU A 485 -14.39 73.93 5.56
N THR A 486 -14.33 73.54 4.28
CA THR A 486 -13.86 72.25 3.78
C THR A 486 -12.42 72.04 4.22
N SER A 487 -12.21 71.47 5.40
CA SER A 487 -10.90 70.97 5.82
C SER A 487 -10.75 69.54 5.31
N SER A 488 -9.81 69.40 4.37
CA SER A 488 -9.51 68.22 3.56
C SER A 488 -9.17 66.98 4.39
N ARG A 489 -10.19 66.18 4.71
CA ARG A 489 -10.06 64.89 5.38
C ARG A 489 -10.47 63.81 4.39
N ASN A 490 -9.52 63.34 3.57
CA ASN A 490 -9.67 62.28 2.54
C ASN A 490 -11.11 61.99 2.06
N ASP A 491 -11.81 63.03 1.54
CA ASP A 491 -13.25 62.97 1.21
C ASP A 491 -13.60 61.91 0.15
N ARG A 492 -12.61 61.31 -0.53
CA ARG A 492 -12.81 60.30 -1.58
C ARG A 492 -12.94 58.86 -1.08
N GLU A 493 -12.31 58.51 0.04
CA GLU A 493 -12.46 57.17 0.64
C GLU A 493 -13.75 57.11 1.46
N ASP A 494 -14.00 58.14 2.28
CA ASP A 494 -15.21 58.25 3.11
C ASP A 494 -16.50 58.34 2.28
N SER A 495 -16.45 58.94 1.07
CA SER A 495 -17.61 59.00 0.16
C SER A 495 -17.84 57.69 -0.63
N ALA A 496 -16.79 56.93 -0.94
CA ALA A 496 -16.92 55.64 -1.60
C ALA A 496 -17.55 54.60 -0.65
N ASP A 497 -17.11 54.60 0.61
CA ASP A 497 -17.66 53.77 1.68
C ASP A 497 -19.15 54.12 1.94
N LEU A 498 -19.50 55.42 1.89
CA LEU A 498 -20.87 55.91 2.01
C LEU A 498 -21.77 55.43 0.87
N ILE A 499 -21.29 55.50 -0.37
CA ILE A 499 -22.02 55.04 -1.56
C ILE A 499 -22.26 53.53 -1.48
N ALA A 500 -21.25 52.74 -1.11
CA ALA A 500 -21.36 51.30 -0.93
C ALA A 500 -22.37 50.92 0.17
N LEU A 501 -22.38 51.65 1.30
CA LEU A 501 -23.32 51.45 2.40
C LEU A 501 -24.75 51.84 2.01
N ILE A 502 -24.93 52.96 1.32
CA ILE A 502 -26.24 53.40 0.80
C ILE A 502 -26.79 52.37 -0.19
N HIS A 503 -25.94 51.85 -1.07
CA HIS A 503 -26.33 50.79 -2.01
C HIS A 503 -26.57 49.43 -1.33
N LEU A 504 -25.94 49.13 -0.20
CA LEU A 504 -26.32 47.97 0.61
C LEU A 504 -27.69 48.19 1.27
N ILE A 505 -27.89 49.36 1.91
CA ILE A 505 -29.11 49.73 2.64
C ILE A 505 -30.34 49.78 1.72
N GLN A 506 -30.20 50.28 0.48
CA GLN A 506 -31.29 50.34 -0.50
C GLN A 506 -31.83 48.97 -0.92
N TYR A 507 -31.11 47.88 -0.69
CA TYR A 507 -31.43 46.54 -1.21
C TYR A 507 -31.50 45.45 -0.13
N ILE A 508 -31.31 45.78 1.15
CA ILE A 508 -31.55 44.87 2.29
C ILE A 508 -33.06 44.86 2.63
N PRO A 509 -33.70 43.70 2.91
CA PRO A 509 -35.16 43.61 3.14
C PRO A 509 -35.66 44.39 4.36
N GLN A 510 -36.99 44.61 4.40
CA GLN A 510 -37.86 45.32 5.37
C GLN A 510 -37.43 45.37 6.86
N GLN A 511 -36.55 44.49 7.34
CA GLN A 511 -36.04 44.48 8.72
C GLN A 511 -35.04 45.62 9.02
N LEU A 512 -34.46 46.26 7.99
CA LEU A 512 -33.59 47.45 8.19
C LEU A 512 -34.37 48.78 8.25
N GLU A 513 -35.68 48.76 7.98
CA GLU A 513 -36.55 49.94 8.09
C GLU A 513 -36.61 50.41 9.55
N ASP A 514 -36.65 49.47 10.50
CA ASP A 514 -36.56 49.74 11.95
C ASP A 514 -35.18 50.30 12.36
N LEU A 515 -34.12 49.88 11.67
CA LEU A 515 -32.75 50.35 11.91
C LEU A 515 -32.54 51.76 11.37
N LEU A 516 -32.99 52.02 10.15
CA LEU A 516 -33.06 53.36 9.56
C LEU A 516 -33.92 54.29 10.41
N ASN A 517 -35.09 53.83 10.87
CA ASN A 517 -35.95 54.58 11.78
C ASN A 517 -35.27 54.88 13.11
N LYS A 518 -34.49 53.93 13.67
CA LYS A 518 -33.65 54.16 14.85
C LYS A 518 -32.56 55.19 14.58
N ILE A 519 -31.84 55.09 13.47
CA ILE A 519 -30.76 56.02 13.09
C ILE A 519 -31.31 57.43 12.85
N LEU A 520 -32.44 57.54 12.15
CA LEU A 520 -33.16 58.79 11.92
C LEU A 520 -33.71 59.38 13.24
N SER A 521 -34.15 58.54 14.18
CA SER A 521 -34.59 58.99 15.51
C SER A 521 -33.44 59.49 16.40
N VAL A 522 -32.23 58.94 16.22
CA VAL A 522 -31.01 59.36 16.92
C VAL A 522 -30.44 60.64 16.31
N GLY A 523 -30.50 60.80 14.98
CA GLY A 523 -30.09 62.03 14.28
C GLY A 523 -31.00 63.23 14.55
N ASN A 524 -32.28 63.00 14.82
CA ASN A 524 -33.27 64.07 15.07
C ASN A 524 -33.36 64.55 16.52
N ASN A 525 -32.51 64.06 17.44
CA ASN A 525 -32.54 64.50 18.83
C ASN A 525 -31.14 64.76 19.41
N PRO A 526 -30.51 65.92 19.08
CA PRO A 526 -29.14 66.24 19.52
C PRO A 526 -28.98 66.33 21.05
N LEU A 527 -30.07 66.42 21.81
CA LEU A 527 -30.08 66.49 23.28
C LEU A 527 -30.16 65.11 23.97
N GLY A 528 -30.47 64.03 23.25
CA GLY A 528 -30.58 62.68 23.82
C GLY A 528 -29.23 61.99 24.05
N LEU A 529 -28.24 62.26 23.18
CA LEU A 529 -26.91 61.66 23.21
C LEU A 529 -26.09 62.07 24.45
N GLN A 530 -26.23 63.31 24.93
CA GLN A 530 -25.52 63.73 26.14
C GLN A 530 -26.03 63.05 27.42
N ARG A 531 -27.33 62.73 27.53
CA ARG A 531 -27.88 62.12 28.75
C ARG A 531 -27.54 60.64 28.91
N GLN A 532 -27.46 59.86 27.81
CA GLN A 532 -27.12 58.44 27.91
C GLN A 532 -25.62 58.17 28.10
N VAL A 533 -24.75 59.04 27.58
CA VAL A 533 -23.30 58.92 27.80
C VAL A 533 -22.92 59.32 29.24
N LEU A 534 -23.57 60.33 29.83
CA LEU A 534 -23.35 60.72 31.23
C LEU A 534 -23.85 59.67 32.24
N ALA A 535 -24.91 58.92 31.93
CA ALA A 535 -25.42 57.86 32.81
C ALA A 535 -24.52 56.61 32.85
N ARG A 536 -23.70 56.36 31.81
CA ARG A 536 -22.81 55.19 31.73
C ARG A 536 -21.37 55.45 32.22
N LYS A 537 -21.01 56.69 32.55
CA LYS A 537 -19.62 57.10 32.87
C LYS A 537 -19.36 57.60 34.30
N MET A 538 -20.24 57.35 35.27
CA MET A 538 -19.94 57.60 36.68
C MET A 538 -19.49 56.31 37.40
N PRO A 539 -18.27 56.27 37.99
CA PRO A 539 -17.86 55.17 38.86
C PRO A 539 -18.55 55.32 40.22
N SER A 540 -19.29 54.30 40.64
CA SER A 540 -19.88 54.22 41.98
C SER A 540 -18.77 54.13 43.04
N GLY A 541 -18.48 55.24 43.72
CA GLY A 541 -17.51 55.29 44.81
C GLY A 541 -17.73 56.45 45.79
N ARG A 542 -18.50 56.16 46.85
CA ARG A 542 -18.51 56.75 48.21
C ARG A 542 -18.83 58.23 48.44
N SER A 543 -19.81 58.48 49.31
CA SER A 543 -19.71 59.22 50.60
C SER A 543 -21.09 59.21 51.29
N LEU A 544 -21.19 58.74 52.55
CA LEU A 544 -21.42 59.55 53.78
C LEU A 544 -22.65 60.46 53.68
N GLU A 545 -23.60 60.58 54.61
CA GLU A 545 -23.89 60.07 55.95
C GLU A 545 -25.20 60.83 56.31
N THR A 546 -26.19 60.25 56.99
CA THR A 546 -26.94 60.95 58.08
C THR A 546 -28.02 60.06 58.70
N ARG A 547 -28.06 60.17 60.03
CA ARG A 547 -28.87 59.46 61.02
C ARG A 547 -30.36 59.77 60.88
N GLN A 548 -31.22 58.79 61.19
CA GLN A 548 -32.12 58.91 62.34
C GLN A 548 -32.78 57.57 62.71
N THR A 549 -32.89 57.40 64.03
CA THR A 549 -33.55 56.38 64.84
C THR A 549 -35.03 56.16 64.48
N ASP A 550 -35.52 54.91 64.51
CA ASP A 550 -36.37 54.44 65.62
C ASP A 550 -36.95 53.02 65.42
N ALA A 551 -36.87 52.28 66.53
CA ALA A 551 -37.88 51.40 67.14
C ALA A 551 -38.55 50.23 66.39
N ARG A 552 -38.39 49.05 67.02
CA ARG A 552 -39.39 47.96 67.27
C ARG A 552 -39.88 47.23 65.99
N GLN A 553 -39.83 45.91 65.89
CA GLN A 553 -40.14 44.85 66.85
C GLN A 553 -39.52 43.55 66.35
#